data_AF-I2Q1R7-F1
#
_entry.id   AF-I2Q1R7-F1
#
_cell.length_a   1.000
_cell.length_b   1.000
_cell.length_c   1.000
_cell.angle_alpha   90.00
_cell.angle_beta   90.00
_cell.angle_gamma   90.00
#
_symmetry.space_group_name_H-M   'P 1'
#
loop_
_entity.id
_entity.type
_entity.pdbx_description
1 polymer ?
#
loop_
_entity_poly.entity_id
_entity_poly.type
_entity_poly.pdbx_seq_one_letter_code
_entity_poly.pdbx_strand_id
1 'polypeptide(L)'
;MRRILFLILCVLALAAGCTRPPYSGPGKDLATVEDDYTDCFSKASLTVNTPPFPDSPVSERDTLTDGCMREKGYNSHFRLF
;
A
#
# COMPACT_ATOMS: atom_id res chain seq x y z
N MET A 1 18.66 21.18 25.66
CA MET A 1 18.22 19.76 25.79
C MET A 1 16.80 19.52 25.25
N ARG A 2 15.77 20.28 25.68
CA ARG A 2 14.37 20.12 25.18
C ARG A 2 14.21 20.17 23.65
N ARG A 3 14.94 21.04 22.94
CA ARG A 3 14.91 21.14 21.45
C ARG A 3 15.49 19.92 20.73
N ILE A 4 16.55 19.32 21.28
CA ILE A 4 17.19 18.13 20.70
C ILE A 4 16.26 16.92 20.84
N LEU A 5 15.53 16.83 21.96
CA LEU A 5 14.57 15.76 22.22
C LEU A 5 13.40 15.77 21.21
N PHE A 6 12.89 16.96 20.85
CA PHE A 6 11.88 17.11 19.80
C PHE A 6 12.41 16.72 18.41
N LEU A 7 13.66 17.09 18.08
CA LEU A 7 14.27 16.70 16.81
C LEU A 7 14.43 15.18 16.70
N ILE A 8 14.85 14.51 17.78
CA ILE A 8 14.96 13.04 17.83
C ILE A 8 13.59 12.38 17.63
N LEU A 9 12.53 12.89 18.28
CA LEU A 9 11.17 12.39 18.12
C LEU A 9 10.65 12.55 16.68
N CYS A 10 10.91 13.69 16.04
CA CYS A 10 10.52 13.89 14.63
C CYS A 10 11.27 12.95 13.69
N VAL A 11 12.57 12.73 13.91
CA VAL A 11 13.38 11.81 13.07
C VAL A 11 12.90 10.37 13.23
N LEU A 12 12.57 9.93 14.45
CA LEU A 12 12.02 8.60 14.72
C LEU A 12 10.65 8.40 14.06
N ALA A 13 9.79 9.43 14.07
CA ALA A 13 8.48 9.39 13.42
C ALA A 13 8.60 9.27 11.89
N LEU A 14 9.53 10.02 11.27
CA LEU A 14 9.80 9.91 9.83
C LEU A 14 10.36 8.54 9.46
N ALA A 15 11.33 8.02 10.23
CA ALA A 15 11.93 6.71 9.97
C ALA A 15 10.92 5.55 10.06
N ALA A 16 9.95 5.64 10.98
CA ALA A 16 8.89 4.65 11.12
C ALA A 16 7.87 4.68 9.97
N GLY A 17 7.65 5.85 9.35
CA GLY A 17 6.72 6.00 8.21
C GLY A 17 7.31 5.56 6.86
N CYS A 18 8.62 5.73 6.66
CA CYS A 18 9.27 5.43 5.38
C CYS A 18 9.61 3.94 5.16
N THR A 19 9.49 3.09 6.18
CA THR A 19 10.05 1.73 6.14
C THR A 19 8.99 0.63 6.15
N ARG A 20 7.70 0.95 6.23
CA ARG A 20 6.64 -0.05 6.27
C ARG A 20 5.94 -0.16 4.92
N PRO A 21 6.11 -1.28 4.17
CA PRO A 21 5.39 -1.47 2.93
C PRO A 21 3.87 -1.47 3.19
N PRO A 22 3.06 -1.06 2.20
CA PRO A 22 1.61 -0.92 2.39
C PRO A 22 0.89 -2.25 2.58
N TYR A 23 1.58 -3.37 2.33
CA TYR A 23 1.12 -4.73 2.62
C TYR A 23 2.17 -5.51 3.39
N SER A 24 1.72 -6.44 4.22
CA SER A 24 2.58 -7.46 4.81
C SER A 24 1.86 -8.81 4.88
N GLY A 25 2.62 -9.89 4.76
CA GLY A 25 2.13 -11.26 4.86
C GLY A 25 3.16 -12.13 5.59
N PRO A 26 2.72 -13.13 6.37
CA PRO A 26 3.64 -14.03 7.06
C PRO A 26 4.49 -14.82 6.05
N GLY A 27 5.82 -14.76 6.19
CA GLY A 27 6.75 -15.52 5.35
C GLY A 27 6.92 -15.00 3.92
N LYS A 28 6.44 -13.78 3.62
CA LYS A 28 6.60 -13.13 2.32
C LYS A 28 7.75 -12.13 2.37
N ASP A 29 8.71 -12.27 1.47
CA ASP A 29 9.76 -11.27 1.29
C ASP A 29 9.23 -10.04 0.54
N LEU A 30 9.97 -8.94 0.62
CA LEU A 30 9.55 -7.66 0.04
C LEU A 30 9.41 -7.72 -1.49
N ALA A 31 10.29 -8.45 -2.19
CA ALA A 31 10.23 -8.54 -3.64
C ALA A 31 8.97 -9.29 -4.09
N THR A 32 8.61 -10.38 -3.41
CA THR A 32 7.35 -11.08 -3.66
C THR A 32 6.13 -10.18 -3.41
N VAL A 33 6.16 -9.36 -2.36
CA VAL A 33 5.07 -8.40 -2.07
C VAL A 33 4.93 -7.36 -3.20
N GLU A 34 6.05 -6.84 -3.70
CA GLU A 34 6.09 -5.86 -4.77
C GLU A 34 5.60 -6.44 -6.11
N ASP A 35 6.01 -7.66 -6.45
CA ASP A 35 5.56 -8.38 -7.64
C ASP A 35 4.06 -8.67 -7.59
N ASP A 36 3.57 -9.20 -6.46
CA ASP A 36 2.15 -9.48 -6.24
C ASP A 36 1.31 -8.21 -6.31
N TYR A 37 1.80 -7.12 -5.69
CA TYR A 37 1.14 -5.81 -5.77
C TYR A 37 1.09 -5.29 -7.20
N THR A 38 2.19 -5.38 -7.95
CA THR A 38 2.27 -4.89 -9.33
C THR A 38 1.27 -5.64 -10.22
N ASP A 39 1.14 -6.96 -10.07
CA ASP A 39 0.15 -7.77 -10.78
C ASP A 39 -1.28 -7.34 -10.43
N CYS A 40 -1.62 -7.25 -9.14
CA CYS A 40 -2.95 -6.85 -8.67
C CYS A 40 -3.30 -5.42 -9.13
N PHE A 41 -2.38 -4.47 -8.99
CA PHE A 41 -2.56 -3.08 -9.37
C PHE A 41 -2.74 -2.92 -10.87
N SER A 42 -1.96 -3.63 -11.67
CA SER A 42 -2.04 -3.57 -13.14
C SER A 42 -3.38 -4.11 -13.64
N LYS A 43 -3.87 -5.21 -13.05
CA LYS A 43 -5.20 -5.76 -13.34
C LYS A 43 -6.32 -4.80 -12.96
N ALA A 44 -6.28 -4.25 -11.74
CA ALA A 44 -7.25 -3.27 -11.28
C ALA A 44 -7.25 -2.01 -12.17
N SER A 45 -6.07 -1.54 -12.54
CA SER A 45 -5.91 -0.39 -13.44
C SER A 45 -6.47 -0.67 -14.82
N LEU A 46 -6.30 -1.88 -15.35
CA LEU A 46 -6.90 -2.27 -16.62
C LEU A 46 -8.44 -2.27 -16.52
N THR A 47 -8.99 -2.80 -15.44
CA THR A 47 -10.44 -2.84 -15.22
C THR A 47 -11.04 -1.43 -15.19
N VAL A 48 -10.52 -0.53 -14.37
CA VAL A 48 -11.12 0.83 -14.23
C VAL A 48 -10.90 1.72 -15.45
N ASN A 49 -9.92 1.38 -16.31
CA ASN A 49 -9.66 2.06 -17.58
C ASN A 49 -10.32 1.36 -18.78
N THR A 50 -11.12 0.31 -18.56
CA THR A 50 -11.90 -0.35 -19.61
C THR A 50 -13.37 0.05 -19.46
N PRO A 51 -14.06 0.43 -20.55
CA PRO A 51 -15.49 0.70 -20.48
C PRO A 51 -16.30 -0.51 -19.95
N PRO A 52 -17.32 -0.30 -19.10
CA PRO A 52 -17.81 0.98 -18.60
C PRO A 52 -16.90 1.59 -17.53
N PHE A 53 -16.61 2.89 -17.66
CA PHE A 53 -15.79 3.59 -16.67
C PHE A 53 -16.58 3.82 -15.38
N PRO A 54 -15.98 3.57 -14.21
CA PRO A 54 -16.63 3.84 -12.94
C PRO A 54 -16.63 5.33 -12.59
N ASP A 55 -17.53 5.73 -11.68
CA ASP A 55 -17.63 7.11 -11.19
C ASP A 55 -16.37 7.56 -10.44
N SER A 56 -15.65 6.63 -9.80
CA SER A 56 -14.40 6.90 -9.08
C SER A 56 -13.32 5.85 -9.39
N PRO A 57 -12.60 6.00 -10.53
CA PRO A 57 -11.61 5.02 -10.98
C PRO A 57 -10.48 4.78 -9.96
N VAL A 58 -10.09 5.82 -9.22
CA VAL A 58 -9.02 5.70 -8.20
C VAL A 58 -9.49 4.84 -7.03
N SER A 59 -10.63 5.18 -6.43
CA SER A 59 -11.18 4.44 -5.29
C SER A 59 -11.50 2.99 -5.64
N GLU A 60 -12.02 2.76 -6.86
CA GLU A 60 -12.37 1.42 -7.31
C GLU A 60 -11.12 0.58 -7.59
N ARG A 61 -10.10 1.16 -8.23
CA ARG A 61 -8.81 0.50 -8.43
C ARG A 61 -8.19 0.09 -7.10
N ASP A 62 -8.22 0.96 -6.10
CA ASP A 62 -7.63 0.68 -4.80
C ASP A 62 -8.40 -0.45 -4.10
N THR A 63 -9.74 -0.43 -4.17
CA THR A 63 -10.61 -1.50 -3.66
C THR A 63 -10.32 -2.85 -4.33
N LEU A 64 -10.19 -2.86 -5.66
CA LEU A 64 -9.89 -4.07 -6.44
C LEU A 64 -8.49 -4.59 -6.13
N THR A 65 -7.51 -3.70 -6.01
CA THR A 65 -6.12 -4.05 -5.67
C THR A 65 -6.04 -4.65 -4.27
N ASP A 66 -6.70 -4.03 -3.29
CA ASP A 66 -6.76 -4.54 -1.90
C ASP A 66 -7.49 -5.87 -1.81
N GLY A 67 -8.55 -6.06 -2.60
CA GLY A 67 -9.25 -7.35 -2.74
C GLY A 67 -8.30 -8.45 -3.22
N CYS A 68 -7.60 -8.21 -4.32
CA CYS A 68 -6.63 -9.14 -4.90
C CYS A 68 -5.47 -9.47 -3.93
N MET A 69 -4.93 -8.45 -3.25
CA MET A 69 -3.85 -8.65 -2.26
C MET A 69 -4.33 -9.44 -1.04
N ARG A 70 -5.56 -9.22 -0.60
CA ARG A 70 -6.17 -9.99 0.50
C ARG A 70 -6.40 -11.45 0.13
N GLU A 71 -6.81 -11.74 -1.11
CA GLU A 71 -6.91 -13.11 -1.63
C GLU A 71 -5.56 -13.84 -1.64
N LYS A 72 -4.46 -13.11 -1.88
CA LYS A 72 -3.09 -13.61 -1.80
C LYS A 72 -2.55 -13.74 -0.37
N GLY A 73 -3.33 -13.40 0.65
CA GLY A 73 -2.99 -13.55 2.07
C GLY A 73 -2.26 -12.36 2.69
N TYR A 74 -2.30 -11.19 2.06
CA TYR A 74 -1.71 -9.97 2.60
C TYR A 74 -2.68 -9.19 3.49
N ASN A 75 -2.14 -8.52 4.49
CA ASN A 75 -2.84 -7.52 5.29
C ASN A 75 -2.44 -6.12 4.81
N SER A 76 -3.42 -5.26 4.55
CA SER A 76 -3.18 -3.84 4.26
C SER A 76 -2.79 -3.10 5.53
N HIS A 77 -1.69 -2.35 5.48
CA HIS A 77 -1.40 -1.33 6.49
C HIS A 77 -2.19 -0.05 6.17
N PHE A 78 -2.40 0.78 7.20
CA PHE A 78 -3.11 2.06 7.04
C PHE A 78 -2.43 2.89 5.95
N ARG A 79 -3.18 3.20 4.88
CA ARG A 79 -2.75 4.12 3.83
C ARG A 79 -3.34 5.48 4.12
N LEU A 80 -2.50 6.50 4.16
CA LEU A 80 -2.98 7.86 4.33
C LEU A 80 -3.60 8.44 3.05
N PHE A 81 -3.38 7.80 1.90
CA PHE A 81 -3.85 8.24 0.59
C PHE A 81 -3.98 7.03 -0.34
#